data_AF-A0A5N4DFG0-F1
#
_entry.id   AF-A0A5N4DFG0-F1
#
_cell.length_a   1.000
_cell.length_b   1.000
_cell.length_c   1.000
_cell.angle_alpha   90.00
_cell.angle_beta   90.00
_cell.angle_gamma   90.00
#
_symmetry.space_group_name_H-M   'P 1'
#
loop_
_entity.id
_entity.type
_entity.pdbx_description
1 polymer ?
#
loop_
_entity_poly.entity_id
_entity_poly.type
_entity_poly.pdbx_seq_one_letter_code
_entity_poly.pdbx_strand_id
1 'polypeptide(L)'
;MRSSCVAKRYHACALRVPADTEILWDAISYHPGSRALTWEPTCPVSGHVNLCWRPGPGAHCLKLEHSGRPAHGRVRYPLVDPQPQLCLKFSTSLGFRVRCPFEKLLFPAWKMTTQPAPSPGHLRIAFFSPSPARFQVCLCHQGKTWPPACHRVLRAMPLPPASVSQGDPTEDPTVAFVDIPRDDACAPSTCIQGWRTDVHFSAPQQLCNLQCGAAAPS
;
A
#
# COMPACT_ATOMS: atom_id res chain seq x y z
N MET A 1 -11.63 52.03 -6.59
CA MET A 1 -10.97 50.83 -6.03
C MET A 1 -10.36 50.05 -7.20
N ARG A 2 -9.05 50.14 -7.41
CA ARG A 2 -8.36 49.41 -8.49
C ARG A 2 -7.84 48.10 -7.91
N SER A 3 -8.42 46.98 -8.33
CA SER A 3 -7.91 45.64 -8.01
C SER A 3 -6.59 45.44 -8.75
N SER A 4 -5.50 45.33 -7.97
CA SER A 4 -4.19 44.97 -8.47
C SER A 4 -4.14 43.45 -8.65
N CYS A 5 -4.21 42.97 -9.89
CA CYS A 5 -3.83 41.60 -10.21
C CYS A 5 -2.30 41.53 -10.24
N VAL A 6 -1.70 41.03 -9.16
CA VAL A 6 -0.26 40.72 -9.13
C VAL A 6 -0.01 39.54 -10.07
N ALA A 7 0.65 39.81 -11.20
CA ALA A 7 1.10 38.79 -12.14
C ALA A 7 2.08 37.84 -11.43
N LYS A 8 1.63 36.62 -11.14
CA LYS A 8 2.55 35.53 -10.77
C LYS A 8 3.38 35.20 -12.01
N ARG A 9 4.71 35.38 -11.91
CA ARG A 9 5.66 34.93 -12.93
C ARG A 9 5.48 33.43 -13.13
N TYR A 10 4.77 33.04 -14.18
CA TYR A 10 4.93 31.72 -14.77
C TYR A 10 6.34 31.71 -15.36
N HIS A 11 7.29 31.02 -14.71
CA HIS A 11 8.48 30.61 -15.44
C HIS A 11 7.98 29.77 -16.61
N ALA A 12 8.09 30.32 -17.81
CA ALA A 12 7.89 29.57 -19.03
C ALA A 12 8.84 28.37 -18.93
N CYS A 13 8.27 27.17 -18.89
CA CYS A 13 9.03 25.94 -19.06
C CYS A 13 9.55 25.98 -20.51
N ALA A 14 10.69 26.63 -20.71
CA ALA A 14 11.32 26.85 -22.03
C ALA A 14 11.84 25.54 -22.63
N LEU A 15 11.84 24.46 -21.85
CA LEU A 15 12.18 23.12 -22.30
C LEU A 15 10.94 22.24 -22.14
N ARG A 16 10.32 21.85 -23.25
CA ARG A 16 9.43 20.69 -23.26
C ARG A 16 10.30 19.48 -22.88
N VAL A 17 10.39 19.17 -21.58
CA VAL A 17 11.16 18.02 -21.09
C VAL A 17 10.49 16.77 -21.68
N PRO A 18 11.20 15.97 -22.50
CA PRO A 18 10.63 14.74 -23.04
C PRO A 18 10.18 13.84 -21.89
N ALA A 19 9.02 13.20 -22.05
CA ALA A 19 8.45 12.28 -21.05
C ALA A 19 9.41 11.13 -20.65
N ASP A 20 10.45 10.90 -21.45
CA ASP A 20 11.47 9.87 -21.24
C ASP A 20 12.56 10.28 -20.24
N THR A 21 12.53 11.50 -19.71
CA THR A 21 13.51 11.94 -18.70
C THR A 21 13.15 11.34 -17.34
N GLU A 22 13.94 10.38 -16.85
CA GLU A 22 13.73 9.69 -15.56
C GLU A 22 13.50 10.67 -14.39
N ILE A 23 14.20 11.81 -14.38
CA ILE A 23 14.17 12.87 -13.35
C ILE A 23 12.75 13.42 -13.11
N LEU A 24 11.90 13.51 -14.14
CA LEU A 24 10.53 14.03 -14.03
C LEU A 24 9.65 13.20 -13.08
N TRP A 25 9.93 11.90 -13.03
CA TRP A 25 9.11 10.91 -12.34
C TRP A 25 9.61 10.64 -10.93
N ASP A 26 10.80 11.14 -10.59
CA ASP A 26 11.46 10.93 -9.31
C ASP A 26 11.20 12.06 -8.30
N ALA A 27 10.49 13.13 -8.71
CA ALA A 27 10.06 14.23 -7.84
C ALA A 27 8.91 13.86 -6.89
N ILE A 28 9.01 12.67 -6.29
CA ILE A 28 8.06 12.10 -5.33
C ILE A 28 8.63 12.30 -3.93
N SER A 29 7.82 12.83 -3.02
CA SER A 29 8.18 13.03 -1.62
C SER A 29 7.05 12.55 -0.70
N TYR A 30 7.42 11.84 0.36
CA TYR A 30 6.51 11.48 1.44
C TYR A 30 6.80 12.36 2.66
N HIS A 31 5.75 12.90 3.27
CA HIS A 31 5.82 13.79 4.43
C HIS A 31 5.26 13.08 5.66
N PRO A 32 6.10 12.47 6.53
CA PRO A 32 5.63 11.62 7.64
C PRO A 32 4.64 12.33 8.57
N GLY A 33 4.93 13.59 8.95
CA GLY A 33 4.06 14.36 9.85
C GLY A 33 2.65 14.62 9.32
N SER A 34 2.50 14.78 7.99
CA SER A 34 1.17 14.96 7.37
C SER A 34 0.64 13.68 6.70
N ARG A 35 1.40 12.57 6.77
CA ARG A 35 1.15 11.30 6.10
C ARG A 35 0.74 11.46 4.64
N ALA A 36 1.41 12.36 3.93
CA ALA A 36 1.03 12.74 2.58
C ALA A 36 2.12 12.41 1.57
N LEU A 37 1.71 11.84 0.45
CA LEU A 37 2.57 11.62 -0.70
C LEU A 37 2.33 12.73 -1.72
N THR A 38 3.40 13.41 -2.11
CA THR A 38 3.35 14.48 -3.10
C THR A 38 4.23 14.15 -4.28
N TRP A 39 3.74 14.47 -5.47
CA TRP A 39 4.53 14.49 -6.69
C TRP A 39 4.42 15.88 -7.30
N GLU A 40 5.55 16.51 -7.58
CA GLU A 40 5.59 17.84 -8.18
C GLU A 40 6.62 17.86 -9.30
N PRO A 41 6.20 17.77 -10.57
CA PRO A 41 7.12 17.86 -11.67
C PRO A 41 7.61 19.30 -11.83
N THR A 42 8.85 19.48 -12.29
CA THR A 42 9.42 20.79 -12.65
C THR A 42 8.69 21.48 -13.79
N CYS A 43 7.98 20.71 -14.63
CA CYS A 43 7.15 21.23 -15.72
C CYS A 43 5.81 20.47 -15.80
N PRO A 44 4.74 21.13 -16.28
CA PRO A 44 3.45 20.49 -16.48
C PRO A 44 3.54 19.29 -17.44
N VAL A 45 2.91 18.19 -17.06
CA VAL A 45 2.82 16.98 -17.89
C VAL A 45 1.39 16.83 -18.40
N SER A 46 1.24 16.45 -19.66
CA SER A 46 -0.07 16.05 -20.19
C SER A 46 -0.29 14.56 -19.94
N GLY A 47 -1.17 14.24 -18.99
CA GLY A 47 -1.43 12.86 -18.61
C GLY A 47 -2.18 12.74 -17.29
N HIS A 48 -2.14 11.53 -16.73
CA HIS A 48 -2.74 11.20 -15.44
C HIS A 48 -1.71 10.51 -14.56
N VAL A 49 -1.87 10.70 -13.25
CA VAL A 49 -1.18 9.93 -12.23
C VAL A 49 -2.22 9.28 -11.32
N ASN A 50 -1.96 8.05 -10.91
CA ASN A 50 -2.78 7.35 -9.92
C ASN A 50 -1.88 6.57 -8.98
N LEU A 51 -2.39 6.29 -7.78
CA LEU A 51 -1.78 5.30 -6.90
C LEU A 51 -2.13 3.91 -7.42
N CYS A 52 -1.22 2.96 -7.25
CA CYS A 52 -1.43 1.58 -7.63
C CYS A 52 -0.71 0.62 -6.69
N TRP A 53 -1.21 -0.61 -6.65
CA TRP A 53 -0.64 -1.72 -5.92
C TRP A 53 0.15 -2.62 -6.86
N ARG A 54 1.41 -2.89 -6.51
CA ARG A 54 2.28 -3.83 -7.22
C ARG A 54 2.71 -4.95 -6.26
N PRO A 55 2.18 -6.18 -6.39
CA PRO A 55 2.44 -7.25 -5.43
C PRO A 55 3.90 -7.73 -5.40
N GLY A 56 4.64 -7.52 -6.48
CA GLY A 56 6.05 -7.87 -6.55
C GLY A 56 6.74 -7.33 -7.82
N PRO A 57 8.07 -7.51 -7.94
CA PRO A 57 8.83 -7.10 -9.11
C PRO A 57 8.25 -7.70 -10.40
N GLY A 58 8.16 -6.90 -11.46
CA GLY A 58 7.61 -7.33 -12.76
C GLY A 58 6.08 -7.49 -12.82
N ALA A 59 5.37 -7.46 -11.69
CA ALA A 59 3.91 -7.54 -11.68
C ALA A 59 3.26 -6.25 -12.21
N HIS A 60 2.06 -6.38 -12.78
CA HIS A 60 1.25 -5.24 -13.18
C HIS A 60 0.85 -4.39 -11.97
N CYS A 61 0.96 -3.07 -12.12
CA CYS A 61 0.51 -2.13 -11.09
C CYS A 61 -1.00 -1.88 -11.22
N LEU A 62 -1.76 -2.39 -10.26
CA LEU A 62 -3.22 -2.29 -10.21
C LEU A 62 -3.65 -0.96 -9.61
N LYS A 63 -4.40 -0.16 -10.36
CA LYS A 63 -4.87 1.15 -9.91
C LYS A 63 -5.68 1.00 -8.61
N LEU A 64 -5.35 1.84 -7.61
CA LEU A 64 -6.21 2.02 -6.45
C LEU A 64 -7.39 2.90 -6.82
N GLU A 65 -8.58 2.51 -6.39
CA GLU A 65 -9.80 3.26 -6.66
C GLU A 65 -9.73 4.70 -6.13
N HIS A 66 -10.38 5.61 -6.85
CA HIS A 66 -10.43 7.06 -6.53
C HIS A 66 -9.08 7.81 -6.45
N SER A 67 -7.97 7.16 -6.81
CA SER A 67 -6.64 7.76 -6.79
C SER A 67 -6.25 8.50 -8.08
N GLY A 68 -7.08 8.49 -9.12
CA GLY A 68 -6.78 9.19 -10.37
C GLY A 68 -6.71 10.71 -10.19
N ARG A 69 -5.63 11.33 -10.68
CA ARG A 69 -5.42 12.79 -10.68
C ARG A 69 -4.83 13.24 -12.02
N PRO A 70 -5.19 14.44 -12.52
CA PRO A 70 -4.54 15.00 -13.70
C PRO A 70 -3.09 15.39 -13.40
N ALA A 71 -2.20 15.25 -14.38
CA ALA A 71 -0.76 15.43 -14.22
C ALA A 71 -0.25 16.86 -14.52
N HIS A 72 -1.08 17.88 -14.35
CA HIS A 72 -0.79 19.26 -14.79
C HIS A 72 0.02 20.12 -13.80
N GLY A 73 0.43 19.56 -12.66
CA GLY A 73 1.16 20.27 -11.62
C GLY A 73 1.31 19.43 -10.36
N ARG A 74 1.49 20.07 -9.21
CA ARG A 74 1.61 19.40 -7.91
C ARG A 74 0.39 18.52 -7.63
N VAL A 75 0.63 17.24 -7.40
CA VAL A 75 -0.37 16.26 -6.95
C VAL A 75 -0.09 15.88 -5.51
N ARG A 76 -1.14 15.79 -4.70
CA ARG A 76 -1.08 15.38 -3.29
C ARG A 76 -2.08 14.29 -2.99
N TYR A 77 -1.61 13.23 -2.35
CA TYR A 77 -2.41 12.17 -1.76
C TYR A 77 -2.28 12.26 -0.23
N PRO A 78 -3.34 12.69 0.49
CA PRO A 78 -3.34 12.70 1.95
C PRO A 78 -3.57 11.31 2.52
N LEU A 79 -3.12 11.07 3.76
CA LEU A 79 -3.32 9.83 4.51
C LEU A 79 -2.96 8.59 3.70
N VAL A 80 -1.72 8.56 3.21
CA VAL A 80 -1.14 7.44 2.47
C VAL A 80 -0.44 6.51 3.45
N ASP A 81 -0.73 5.22 3.36
CA ASP A 81 -0.05 4.16 4.09
C ASP A 81 1.26 3.77 3.35
N PRO A 82 2.44 4.01 3.96
CA PRO A 82 3.71 3.77 3.31
C PRO A 82 4.07 2.29 3.35
N GLN A 83 3.76 1.61 2.24
CA GLN A 83 4.01 0.20 2.01
C GLN A 83 4.85 -0.01 0.73
N PRO A 84 5.82 -0.96 0.70
CA PRO A 84 6.68 -1.20 -0.46
C PRO A 84 5.93 -1.47 -1.77
N GLN A 85 4.73 -2.04 -1.67
CA GLN A 85 3.86 -2.38 -2.80
C GLN A 85 3.05 -1.18 -3.32
N LEU A 86 3.06 -0.04 -2.62
CA LEU A 86 2.38 1.17 -3.08
C LEU A 86 3.26 1.95 -4.05
N CYS A 87 2.73 2.20 -5.24
CA CYS A 87 3.43 2.87 -6.32
C CYS A 87 2.56 3.99 -6.92
N LEU A 88 3.19 4.88 -7.68
CA LEU A 88 2.54 5.79 -8.62
C LEU A 88 2.65 5.21 -10.02
N LYS A 89 1.54 5.23 -10.77
CA LYS A 89 1.52 5.00 -12.21
C LYS A 89 1.22 6.29 -12.93
N PHE A 90 2.14 6.72 -13.76
CA PHE A 90 2.01 7.86 -14.66
C PHE A 90 1.60 7.36 -16.03
N SER A 91 0.56 7.94 -16.62
CA SER A 91 0.04 7.57 -17.94
C SER A 91 -0.02 8.82 -18.81
N THR A 92 0.66 8.78 -19.96
CA THR A 92 0.74 9.86 -20.95
C THR A 92 0.38 9.33 -22.33
N SER A 93 0.33 10.18 -23.35
CA SER A 93 0.14 9.75 -24.74
C SER A 93 1.30 8.89 -25.28
N LEU A 94 2.48 8.94 -24.66
CA LEU A 94 3.68 8.20 -25.08
C LEU A 94 3.83 6.84 -24.39
N GLY A 95 3.00 6.56 -23.37
CA GLY A 95 3.07 5.33 -22.59
C GLY A 95 2.89 5.57 -21.10
N PHE A 96 3.32 4.60 -20.31
CA PHE A 96 3.21 4.65 -18.85
C PHE A 96 4.53 4.36 -18.14
N ARG A 97 4.64 4.86 -16.92
CA ARG A 97 5.79 4.64 -16.04
C ARG A 97 5.31 4.39 -14.62
N VAL A 98 5.99 3.48 -13.91
CA VAL A 98 5.66 3.13 -12.52
C VAL A 98 6.85 3.45 -11.62
N ARG A 99 6.59 4.12 -10.50
CA ARG A 99 7.58 4.40 -9.44
C ARG A 99 7.03 4.01 -8.08
N CYS A 100 7.81 3.27 -7.30
CA CYS A 100 7.41 2.77 -6.00
C CYS A 100 8.27 3.45 -4.92
N PRO A 101 7.81 4.58 -4.35
CA PRO A 101 8.63 5.42 -3.47
C PRO A 101 9.05 4.72 -2.18
N PHE A 102 8.39 3.61 -1.85
CA PHE A 102 8.57 2.87 -0.60
C PHE A 102 9.28 1.52 -0.80
N GLU A 103 9.65 1.16 -2.02
CA GLU A 103 10.25 -0.16 -2.33
C GLU A 103 11.59 -0.39 -1.63
N LYS A 104 12.37 0.68 -1.40
CA LYS A 104 13.67 0.64 -0.71
C LYS A 104 13.57 0.95 0.78
N LEU A 105 12.37 1.07 1.34
CA LEU A 105 12.24 1.23 2.79
C LEU A 105 12.80 -0.02 3.47
N LEU A 106 13.76 0.19 4.38
CA LEU A 106 14.35 -0.89 5.17
C LEU A 106 13.28 -1.63 5.99
N PHE A 107 12.25 -0.90 6.44
CA PHE A 107 11.12 -1.44 7.18
C PHE A 107 9.80 -0.79 6.70
N PRO A 108 8.77 -1.60 6.37
CA PRO A 108 7.44 -1.06 6.06
C PRO A 108 6.82 -0.44 7.32
N ALA A 109 5.85 0.46 7.17
CA ALA A 109 5.19 1.07 8.34
C ALA A 109 4.33 0.11 9.16
N TRP A 110 4.11 -1.09 8.65
CA TRP A 110 3.56 -2.23 9.37
C TRP A 110 3.90 -3.50 8.59
N LYS A 111 3.93 -4.65 9.27
CA LYS A 111 4.08 -5.98 8.65
C LYS A 111 2.91 -6.88 9.07
N MET A 112 2.52 -7.75 8.16
CA MET A 112 1.57 -8.84 8.41
C MET A 112 2.30 -10.18 8.30
N THR A 113 2.11 -11.05 9.29
CA THR A 113 2.66 -12.42 9.29
C THR A 113 1.65 -13.43 9.82
N THR A 114 1.94 -14.71 9.59
CA THR A 114 1.18 -15.82 10.17
C THR A 114 1.79 -16.25 11.50
N GLN A 115 0.94 -16.52 12.48
CA GLN A 115 1.28 -17.08 13.78
C GLN A 115 0.37 -18.28 14.10
N PRO A 116 0.79 -19.19 14.99
CA PRO A 116 -0.11 -20.16 15.59
C PRO A 116 -1.27 -19.45 16.31
N ALA A 117 -2.50 -19.89 16.06
CA ALA A 117 -3.66 -19.40 16.81
C ALA A 117 -3.77 -20.13 18.17
N PRO A 118 -4.27 -19.47 19.23
CA PRO A 118 -4.59 -20.14 20.50
C PRO A 118 -5.71 -21.16 20.35
N SER A 119 -6.66 -20.91 19.45
CA SER A 119 -7.75 -21.82 19.14
C SER A 119 -7.29 -22.93 18.20
N PRO A 120 -7.58 -24.21 18.52
CA PRO A 120 -7.36 -25.32 17.60
C PRO A 120 -8.06 -25.07 16.25
N GLY A 121 -7.46 -25.58 15.18
CA GLY A 121 -8.03 -25.47 13.83
C GLY A 121 -8.03 -24.06 13.22
N HIS A 122 -7.39 -23.07 13.86
CA HIS A 122 -7.26 -21.72 13.32
C HIS A 122 -5.80 -21.37 12.99
N LEU A 123 -5.65 -20.38 12.12
CA LEU A 123 -4.41 -19.70 11.83
C LEU A 123 -4.56 -18.23 12.21
N ARG A 124 -3.60 -17.69 12.96
CA ARG A 124 -3.60 -16.27 13.34
C ARG A 124 -2.85 -15.47 12.31
N ILE A 125 -3.47 -14.41 11.80
CA ILE A 125 -2.79 -13.36 11.05
C ILE A 125 -2.55 -12.21 12.01
N ALA A 126 -1.28 -11.89 12.22
CA ALA A 126 -0.82 -10.88 13.15
C ALA A 126 -0.31 -9.64 12.40
N PHE A 127 -0.72 -8.47 12.87
CA PHE A 127 -0.28 -7.17 12.36
C PHE A 127 0.64 -6.50 13.37
N PHE A 128 1.80 -6.07 12.89
CA PHE A 128 2.80 -5.38 13.70
C PHE A 128 2.96 -3.97 13.17
N SER A 129 2.93 -2.98 14.05
CA SER A 129 3.08 -1.58 13.66
C SER A 129 3.65 -0.77 14.82
N PRO A 130 4.56 0.19 14.55
CA PRO A 130 5.09 1.09 15.58
C PRO A 130 4.04 2.07 16.13
N SER A 131 2.86 2.14 15.53
CA SER A 131 1.78 3.02 15.95
C SER A 131 0.43 2.31 15.92
N PRO A 132 -0.56 2.73 16.74
CA PRO A 132 -1.92 2.21 16.64
C PRO A 132 -2.49 2.36 15.22
N ALA A 133 -3.07 1.28 14.69
CA ALA A 133 -3.62 1.23 13.34
C ALA A 133 -4.80 0.25 13.26
N ARG A 134 -5.65 0.40 12.25
CA ARG A 134 -6.81 -0.47 12.03
C ARG A 134 -6.65 -1.28 10.75
N PHE A 135 -6.78 -2.60 10.85
CA PHE A 135 -6.53 -3.51 9.74
C PHE A 135 -7.76 -4.33 9.36
N GLN A 136 -7.79 -4.74 8.11
CA GLN A 136 -8.67 -5.76 7.58
C GLN A 136 -7.85 -6.78 6.81
N VAL A 137 -8.39 -8.00 6.70
CA VAL A 137 -7.92 -9.01 5.76
C VAL A 137 -9.02 -9.40 4.80
N CYS A 138 -8.65 -9.88 3.62
CA CYS A 138 -9.54 -10.58 2.69
C CYS A 138 -8.92 -11.90 2.26
N LEU A 139 -9.76 -12.93 2.12
CA LEU A 139 -9.37 -14.17 1.48
C LEU A 139 -9.54 -14.03 -0.02
N CYS A 140 -8.46 -14.30 -0.74
CA CYS A 140 -8.38 -14.13 -2.19
C CYS A 140 -8.01 -15.45 -2.85
N HIS A 141 -8.69 -15.77 -3.93
CA HIS A 141 -8.38 -16.95 -4.73
C HIS A 141 -7.43 -16.58 -5.88
N GLN A 142 -6.30 -17.28 -5.95
CA GLN A 142 -5.31 -17.15 -7.01
C GLN A 142 -5.80 -17.87 -8.27
N GLY A 143 -6.63 -17.18 -9.04
CA GLY A 143 -7.09 -17.62 -10.35
C GLY A 143 -6.12 -17.26 -11.48
N LYS A 144 -6.48 -17.65 -12.71
CA LYS A 144 -5.77 -17.23 -13.95
C LYS A 144 -6.00 -15.76 -14.30
N THR A 145 -7.04 -15.15 -13.73
CA THR A 145 -7.42 -13.75 -13.94
C THR A 145 -6.88 -12.86 -12.82
N TRP A 146 -6.34 -11.71 -13.18
CA TRP A 146 -5.80 -10.70 -12.27
C TRP A 146 -6.60 -9.39 -12.40
N PRO A 147 -7.00 -8.69 -11.31
CA PRO A 147 -6.73 -8.95 -9.88
C PRO A 147 -7.36 -10.24 -9.34
N PRO A 148 -6.84 -10.78 -8.21
CA PRO A 148 -7.38 -12.01 -7.63
C PRO A 148 -8.78 -11.72 -7.06
N ALA A 149 -9.67 -12.69 -7.20
CA ALA A 149 -11.03 -12.54 -6.71
C ALA A 149 -11.04 -12.73 -5.19
N CYS A 150 -11.38 -11.66 -4.47
CA CYS A 150 -11.35 -11.63 -3.01
C CYS A 150 -12.77 -11.68 -2.45
N HIS A 151 -13.07 -12.73 -1.70
CA HIS A 151 -14.40 -13.05 -1.18
C HIS A 151 -14.25 -13.30 0.31
N ARG A 152 -14.85 -12.45 1.15
CA ARG A 152 -14.80 -12.43 2.63
C ARG A 152 -13.71 -11.52 3.22
N VAL A 153 -14.17 -10.35 3.65
CA VAL A 153 -13.38 -9.40 4.43
C VAL A 153 -13.58 -9.66 5.92
N LEU A 154 -12.50 -9.82 6.67
CA LEU A 154 -12.50 -9.96 8.12
C LEU A 154 -11.81 -8.76 8.76
N ARG A 155 -12.39 -8.23 9.83
CA ARG A 155 -11.80 -7.11 10.58
C ARG A 155 -10.81 -7.65 11.61
N ALA A 156 -9.61 -7.07 11.66
CA ALA A 156 -8.65 -7.39 12.70
C ALA A 156 -9.11 -6.81 14.04
N MET A 157 -8.97 -7.60 15.10
CA MET A 157 -9.24 -7.20 16.47
C MET A 157 -7.98 -6.53 17.05
N PRO A 158 -8.08 -5.34 17.66
CA PRO A 158 -6.96 -4.70 18.33
C PRO A 158 -6.55 -5.53 19.55
N LEU A 159 -5.26 -5.59 19.83
CA LEU A 159 -4.76 -6.20 21.07
C LEU A 159 -4.99 -5.26 22.26
N PRO A 160 -5.31 -5.79 23.45
CA PRO A 160 -5.33 -5.00 24.67
C PRO A 160 -3.94 -4.38 24.92
N PRO A 161 -3.88 -3.16 25.48
CA PRO A 161 -2.60 -2.51 25.81
C PRO A 161 -1.69 -3.36 26.71
N ALA A 162 -2.29 -4.16 27.59
CA ALA A 162 -1.58 -5.06 28.52
C ALA A 162 -1.00 -6.32 27.85
N SER A 163 -1.36 -6.60 26.60
CA SER A 163 -0.89 -7.77 25.82
C SER A 163 0.19 -7.39 24.81
N VAL A 164 0.60 -6.12 24.76
CA VAL A 164 1.81 -5.71 24.06
C VAL A 164 2.97 -6.21 24.91
N SER A 165 3.42 -7.43 24.62
CA SER A 165 4.64 -7.98 25.21
C SER A 165 5.72 -6.92 25.12
N GLN A 166 6.40 -6.66 26.23
CA GLN A 166 7.67 -5.94 26.27
C GLN A 166 8.73 -6.86 25.62
N GLY A 167 8.55 -7.11 24.32
CA GLY A 167 9.51 -7.82 23.48
C GLY A 167 10.72 -6.94 23.22
N ASP A 168 11.66 -7.47 22.45
CA ASP A 168 12.86 -6.75 22.02
C ASP A 168 12.49 -5.33 21.53
N PRO A 169 13.06 -4.24 22.10
CA PRO A 169 12.80 -2.86 21.67
C PRO A 169 13.06 -2.61 20.18
N THR A 170 13.74 -3.53 19.50
CA THR A 170 14.03 -3.46 18.07
C THR A 170 12.93 -4.06 17.18
N GLU A 171 11.93 -4.76 17.73
CA GLU A 171 10.81 -5.30 16.96
C GLU A 171 9.51 -4.51 17.17
N ASP A 172 8.82 -4.20 16.07
CA ASP A 172 7.49 -3.58 16.12
C ASP A 172 6.51 -4.45 16.93
N PRO A 173 5.68 -3.86 17.81
CA PRO A 173 4.72 -4.62 18.60
C PRO A 173 3.61 -5.19 17.73
N THR A 174 3.07 -6.34 18.11
CA THR A 174 1.79 -6.80 17.55
C THR A 174 0.69 -5.88 18.06
N VAL A 175 -0.11 -5.32 17.15
CA VAL A 175 -1.17 -4.33 17.47
C VAL A 175 -2.57 -4.83 17.18
N ALA A 176 -2.71 -5.80 16.27
CA ALA A 176 -3.99 -6.40 15.92
C ALA A 176 -3.81 -7.81 15.38
N PHE A 177 -4.87 -8.61 15.44
CA PHE A 177 -4.87 -9.96 14.88
C PHE A 177 -6.24 -10.34 14.31
N VAL A 178 -6.26 -11.38 13.48
CA VAL A 178 -7.47 -12.06 13.07
C VAL A 178 -7.19 -13.56 13.02
N ASP A 179 -8.07 -14.34 13.65
CA ASP A 179 -8.01 -15.79 13.59
C ASP A 179 -8.93 -16.26 12.46
N ILE A 180 -8.37 -17.03 11.54
CA ILE A 180 -9.06 -17.54 10.36
C ILE A 180 -9.09 -19.07 10.46
N PRO A 181 -10.24 -19.72 10.21
CA PRO A 181 -10.29 -21.18 10.12
C PRO A 181 -9.20 -21.69 9.17
N ARG A 182 -8.48 -22.72 9.60
CA ARG A 182 -7.35 -23.27 8.84
C ARG A 182 -7.80 -23.77 7.48
N ASP A 183 -8.96 -24.41 7.40
CA ASP A 183 -9.51 -24.92 6.15
C ASP A 183 -9.77 -23.81 5.12
N ASP A 184 -10.11 -22.60 5.58
CA ASP A 184 -10.28 -21.43 4.72
C ASP A 184 -8.93 -20.83 4.32
N ALA A 185 -8.03 -20.60 5.29
CA ALA A 185 -6.75 -19.95 5.06
C ALA A 185 -5.78 -20.81 4.22
N CYS A 186 -5.90 -22.13 4.33
CA CYS A 186 -5.00 -23.12 3.73
C CYS A 186 -5.63 -23.84 2.54
N ALA A 187 -6.81 -23.42 2.10
CA ALA A 187 -7.40 -23.95 0.88
C ALA A 187 -6.45 -23.73 -0.32
N PRO A 188 -6.38 -24.68 -1.27
CA PRO A 188 -5.51 -24.56 -2.44
C PRO A 188 -5.70 -23.23 -3.17
N SER A 189 -4.60 -22.65 -3.63
CA SER A 189 -4.59 -21.37 -4.35
C SER A 189 -5.21 -20.20 -3.55
N THR A 190 -5.23 -20.27 -2.22
CA THR A 190 -5.69 -19.15 -1.38
C THR A 190 -4.54 -18.26 -0.97
N CYS A 191 -4.78 -16.96 -1.05
CA CYS A 191 -3.93 -15.91 -0.52
C CYS A 191 -4.71 -15.07 0.48
N ILE A 192 -4.02 -14.50 1.46
CA ILE A 192 -4.57 -13.56 2.43
C ILE A 192 -4.00 -12.19 2.11
N GLN A 193 -4.87 -11.24 1.78
CA GLN A 193 -4.50 -9.83 1.64
C GLN A 193 -4.85 -9.08 2.91
N GLY A 194 -3.94 -8.25 3.42
CA GLY A 194 -4.19 -7.37 4.55
C GLY A 194 -3.85 -5.92 4.21
N TRP A 195 -4.59 -4.96 4.75
CA TRP A 195 -4.37 -3.53 4.53
C TRP A 195 -4.86 -2.67 5.69
N ARG A 196 -4.39 -1.42 5.75
CA ARG A 196 -4.88 -0.41 6.71
C ARG A 196 -6.16 0.24 6.25
N THR A 197 -7.05 0.49 7.19
CA THR A 197 -8.38 1.07 6.96
C THR A 197 -8.57 2.45 7.60
N ASP A 198 -7.60 2.90 8.39
CA ASP A 198 -7.56 4.21 9.05
C ASP A 198 -6.83 5.28 8.22
N VAL A 199 -6.70 5.03 6.91
CA VAL A 199 -6.01 5.83 5.91
C VAL A 199 -6.88 5.93 4.65
N HIS A 200 -6.57 6.88 3.76
CA HIS A 200 -7.32 7.02 2.50
C HIS A 200 -6.80 6.11 1.41
N PHE A 201 -5.49 5.85 1.39
CA PHE A 201 -4.85 5.03 0.38
C PHE A 201 -3.92 4.03 1.05
N SER A 202 -4.24 2.74 0.89
CA SER A 202 -3.42 1.62 1.35
C SER A 202 -3.26 0.61 0.24
N ALA A 203 -2.03 0.13 0.06
CA ALA A 203 -1.74 -1.01 -0.79
C ALA A 203 -1.73 -2.27 0.09
N PRO A 204 -2.38 -3.37 -0.32
CA PRO A 204 -2.40 -4.57 0.48
C PRO A 204 -1.03 -5.26 0.50
N GLN A 205 -0.67 -5.82 1.66
CA GLN A 205 0.32 -6.88 1.75
C GLN A 205 -0.40 -8.21 1.48
N GLN A 206 0.25 -9.12 0.77
CA GLN A 206 -0.32 -10.42 0.43
C GLN A 206 0.56 -11.56 0.94
N LEU A 207 -0.06 -12.57 1.56
CA LEU A 207 0.57 -13.82 1.93
C LEU A 207 -0.08 -14.94 1.12
N CYS A 208 0.72 -15.70 0.37
CA CYS A 208 0.29 -16.87 -0.40
C CYS A 208 1.18 -18.07 -0.04
N ASN A 209 0.79 -19.26 -0.46
CA ASN A 209 1.57 -20.50 -0.22
C ASN A 209 1.88 -20.69 1.27
N LEU A 210 0.86 -20.47 2.11
CA LEU A 210 1.01 -20.56 3.57
C LEU A 210 1.43 -21.97 3.95
N GLN A 211 2.45 -22.08 4.81
CA GLN A 211 2.89 -23.36 5.36
C GLN A 211 1.93 -23.81 6.44
N CYS A 212 0.83 -24.41 6.00
CA CYS A 212 -0.13 -25.03 6.89
C CYS A 212 0.35 -26.45 7.14
N GLY A 213 1.14 -26.64 8.20
CA GLY A 213 1.53 -27.98 8.64
C GLY A 213 0.29 -28.87 8.80
N ALA A 214 0.40 -30.13 8.38
CA ALA A 214 -0.65 -31.12 8.62
C ALA A 214 -0.91 -31.16 10.13
N ALA A 215 -2.18 -31.06 10.54
CA ALA A 215 -2.54 -31.38 11.91
C ALA A 215 -2.01 -32.79 12.19
N ALA A 216 -1.15 -32.94 13.21
CA ALA A 216 -0.72 -34.26 13.63
C ALA A 216 -1.99 -35.09 13.90
N PRO A 217 -2.14 -36.29 13.31
CA PRO A 217 -3.25 -37.15 13.66
C PRO A 217 -3.15 -37.44 15.17
N SER A 218 -4.24 -37.14 15.87
CA SER A 218 -4.47 -37.50 17.26
C SER A 218 -4.40 -38.99 17.48
#